data_AF-A0A9D0YQ18-F1
#
_entry.id   AF-A0A9D0YQ18-F1
#
_cell.length_a   1.000
_cell.length_b   1.000
_cell.length_c   1.000
_cell.angle_alpha   90.00
_cell.angle_beta   90.00
_cell.angle_gamma   90.00
#
_symmetry.space_group_name_H-M   'P 1'
#
loop_
_entity.id
_entity.type
_entity.pdbx_description
1 polymer ?
#
loop_
_entity_poly.entity_id
_entity_poly.type
_entity_poly.pdbx_seq_one_letter_code
_entity_poly.pdbx_strand_id
1 'polypeptide(L)'
;MKVLSLDDILRQKTKEFLSSQLKIGAPEFYQAWKEGKAIILDVRSKEEANVVKIVPAIHIPLNELPDRWGELPKDKLIAVF
;
A
#
# COMPACT_ATOMS: atom_id res chain seq x y z
N MET A 1 0.32 20.71 -17.85
CA MET A 1 -0.36 19.87 -16.84
C MET A 1 0.27 20.16 -15.49
N LYS A 2 -0.52 20.52 -14.47
CA LYS A 2 -0.01 20.81 -13.13
C LYS A 2 0.22 19.48 -12.41
N VAL A 3 1.46 19.21 -11.97
CA VAL A 3 1.78 18.04 -11.14
C VAL A 3 1.21 18.31 -9.75
N LEU A 4 0.27 17.49 -9.30
CA LEU A 4 -0.33 17.60 -7.98
C LEU A 4 0.59 16.93 -6.95
N SER A 5 0.79 17.57 -5.81
CA SER A 5 1.47 16.92 -4.67
C SER A 5 0.55 15.89 -4.01
N LEU A 6 1.12 14.98 -3.23
CA LEU A 6 0.33 14.01 -2.47
C LEU A 6 -0.69 14.72 -1.56
N ASP A 7 -0.28 15.80 -0.91
CA ASP A 7 -1.15 16.64 -0.07
C ASP A 7 -2.31 17.28 -0.85
N ASP A 8 -2.06 17.76 -2.07
CA ASP A 8 -3.11 18.31 -2.94
C ASP A 8 -4.14 17.24 -3.28
N ILE A 9 -3.68 16.02 -3.58
CA ILE A 9 -4.54 14.88 -3.90
C ILE A 9 -5.37 14.49 -2.68
N LEU A 10 -4.75 14.36 -1.50
CA LEU A 10 -5.43 13.97 -0.27
C LEU A 10 -6.48 14.99 0.19
N ARG A 11 -6.24 16.29 -0.04
CA ARG A 11 -7.18 17.36 0.33
C ARG A 11 -8.34 17.52 -0.66
N GLN A 12 -8.09 17.29 -1.95
CA GLN A 12 -9.10 17.51 -3.00
C GLN A 12 -9.99 16.31 -3.27
N LYS A 13 -9.57 15.10 -2.85
CA LYS A 13 -10.25 13.86 -3.23
C LYS A 13 -11.06 13.29 -2.06
N THR A 14 -12.31 12.96 -2.35
CA THR A 14 -13.24 12.39 -1.37
C THR A 14 -12.92 10.91 -1.07
N LYS A 15 -13.45 10.38 0.03
CA LYS A 15 -13.37 8.95 0.39
C LYS A 15 -13.79 8.03 -0.77
N GLU A 16 -14.76 8.46 -1.59
CA GLU A 16 -15.23 7.75 -2.79
C GLU A 16 -14.19 7.72 -3.92
N PHE A 17 -13.38 8.76 -4.07
CA PHE A 17 -12.28 8.75 -5.03
C PHE A 17 -11.18 7.77 -4.60
N LEU A 18 -10.80 7.79 -3.32
CA LEU A 18 -9.78 6.89 -2.76
C LEU A 18 -10.24 5.42 -2.81
N SER A 19 -11.54 5.16 -2.64
CA SER A 19 -12.08 3.80 -2.68
C SER A 19 -12.28 3.22 -4.08
N SER A 20 -12.22 4.04 -5.14
CA SER A 20 -12.51 3.59 -6.51
C SER A 20 -11.29 3.56 -7.44
N GLN A 21 -10.30 4.44 -7.25
CA GLN A 21 -9.19 4.61 -8.21
C GLN A 21 -7.84 4.07 -7.72
N LEU A 22 -7.70 3.78 -6.42
CA LEU A 22 -6.43 3.31 -5.82
C LEU A 22 -6.45 1.82 -5.48
N LYS A 23 -7.17 1.03 -6.28
CA LYS A 23 -7.27 -0.42 -6.10
C LYS A 23 -6.56 -1.14 -7.23
N ILE A 24 -5.90 -2.24 -6.89
CA ILE A 24 -5.30 -3.17 -7.84
C ILE A 24 -5.99 -4.52 -7.71
N GLY A 25 -6.33 -5.15 -8.84
CA GLY A 25 -6.84 -6.52 -8.82
C GLY A 25 -5.75 -7.50 -8.37
N ALA A 26 -6.14 -8.56 -7.64
CA ALA A 26 -5.19 -9.59 -7.22
C ALA A 26 -4.38 -10.22 -8.38
N PRO A 27 -4.96 -10.50 -9.57
CA PRO A 27 -4.18 -11.01 -10.70
C PRO A 27 -3.14 -10.03 -11.22
N GLU A 28 -3.50 -8.75 -11.32
CA GLU A 28 -2.60 -7.68 -11.78
C GLU A 28 -1.45 -7.46 -10.79
N PHE A 29 -1.77 -7.42 -9.49
CA PHE A 29 -0.76 -7.37 -8.44
C PHE A 29 0.20 -8.54 -8.52
N TYR A 30 -0.30 -9.76 -8.70
CA TYR A 30 0.52 -10.96 -8.76
C TYR A 30 1.53 -10.93 -9.90
N GLN A 31 1.14 -10.41 -11.08
CA GLN A 31 2.08 -10.22 -12.19
C GLN A 31 3.15 -9.19 -11.86
N ALA A 32 2.76 -8.01 -11.35
CA ALA A 32 3.71 -6.97 -10.98
C ALA A 32 4.69 -7.42 -9.87
N TRP A 33 4.21 -8.21 -8.91
CA TRP A 33 5.04 -8.80 -7.85
C TRP A 33 6.03 -9.82 -8.42
N LYS A 34 5.59 -10.70 -9.34
CA LYS A 34 6.47 -11.65 -10.04
C LYS A 34 7.57 -10.96 -10.84
N GLU A 35 7.28 -9.82 -11.44
CA GLU A 35 8.25 -8.99 -12.17
C GLU A 35 9.16 -8.16 -11.24
N GLY A 36 8.98 -8.26 -9.91
CA GLY A 36 9.76 -7.51 -8.92
C GLY A 36 9.39 -6.02 -8.81
N LYS A 37 8.31 -5.60 -9.49
CA LYS A 37 7.85 -4.20 -9.58
C LYS A 37 6.88 -3.81 -8.47
N ALA A 38 6.31 -4.77 -7.76
CA ALA A 38 5.37 -4.54 -6.67
C ALA A 38 5.76 -5.28 -5.40
N ILE A 39 5.35 -4.73 -4.27
CA ILE A 39 5.39 -5.37 -2.95
C ILE A 39 4.02 -5.25 -2.30
N ILE A 40 3.71 -6.17 -1.38
CA ILE A 40 2.53 -6.06 -0.52
C ILE A 40 2.94 -5.61 0.88
N LEU A 41 2.24 -4.60 1.37
CA LEU A 41 2.37 -4.03 2.69
C LEU A 41 1.13 -4.43 3.49
N ASP A 42 1.33 -5.23 4.54
CA ASP A 42 0.29 -5.56 5.50
C ASP A 42 0.28 -4.48 6.58
N VAL A 43 -0.81 -3.71 6.66
CA VAL A 43 -0.99 -2.64 7.67
C VAL A 43 -1.92 -3.04 8.80
N ARG A 44 -2.36 -4.30 8.82
CA ARG A 44 -3.23 -4.82 9.87
C ARG A 44 -2.52 -4.86 11.21
N SER A 45 -3.33 -4.97 12.27
CA SER A 45 -2.84 -5.07 13.64
C SER A 45 -1.95 -6.30 13.81
N LYS A 46 -1.02 -6.26 14.78
CA LYS A 46 -0.17 -7.42 15.11
C LYS A 46 -0.99 -8.66 15.46
N GLU A 47 -2.12 -8.46 16.14
CA GLU A 47 -3.06 -9.53 16.49
C GLU A 47 -3.63 -10.21 15.24
N GLU A 48 -4.11 -9.43 14.26
CA GLU A 48 -4.66 -9.95 12.99
C GLU A 48 -3.61 -10.68 12.14
N ALA A 49 -2.40 -10.10 12.05
CA ALA A 49 -1.29 -10.68 11.30
C ALA A 49 -0.78 -11.99 11.95
N ASN A 50 -0.92 -12.14 13.28
CA ASN A 50 -0.56 -13.37 13.98
C ASN A 50 -1.55 -14.52 13.71
N VAL A 51 -2.80 -14.22 13.35
CA VAL A 51 -3.80 -15.25 12.98
C VAL A 51 -3.49 -15.81 11.58
N VAL A 52 -3.24 -14.93 10.60
CA VAL A 52 -2.84 -15.33 9.24
C VAL A 52 -1.82 -14.33 8.70
N LYS A 53 -0.64 -14.84 8.33
CA LYS A 53 0.42 -14.05 7.69
C LYS A 53 0.30 -14.14 6.17
N ILE A 54 0.38 -12.99 5.51
CA ILE A 54 0.55 -12.94 4.06
C ILE A 54 2.05 -12.99 3.78
N VAL A 55 2.51 -14.03 3.09
CA VAL A 55 3.93 -14.16 2.70
C VAL A 55 4.02 -13.89 1.19
N PRO A 56 4.86 -12.94 0.72
CA PRO A 56 5.98 -12.28 1.42
C PRO A 56 5.71 -10.83 1.87
N ALA A 57 4.61 -10.54 2.55
CA ALA A 57 4.28 -9.17 2.92
C ALA A 57 5.30 -8.56 3.87
N ILE A 58 5.58 -7.26 3.68
CA ILE A 58 6.21 -6.43 4.70
C ILE A 58 5.10 -6.04 5.68
N HIS A 59 5.27 -6.33 6.97
CA HIS A 59 4.27 -5.99 7.99
C HIS A 59 4.67 -4.73 8.74
N ILE A 60 3.88 -3.67 8.57
CA ILE A 60 4.00 -2.40 9.31
C ILE A 60 2.60 -1.98 9.70
N PRO A 61 2.17 -2.24 10.95
CA PRO A 61 0.86 -1.83 11.44
C PRO A 61 0.59 -0.35 11.17
N LEU A 62 -0.67 -0.01 10.85
CA LEU A 62 -1.05 1.35 10.45
C LEU A 62 -0.63 2.43 11.47
N ASN A 63 -0.65 2.11 12.76
CA ASN A 63 -0.25 3.01 13.84
C ASN A 63 1.28 3.23 13.92
N GLU A 64 2.09 2.36 13.32
CA GLU A 64 3.55 2.47 13.26
C GLU A 64 4.03 3.01 11.89
N LEU A 65 3.15 3.03 10.87
CA LEU A 65 3.47 3.44 9.51
C LEU A 65 4.04 4.86 9.40
N PRO A 66 3.54 5.89 10.11
CA PRO A 66 4.10 7.24 10.03
C PRO A 66 5.58 7.34 10.43
N ASP A 67 6.05 6.46 11.32
CA ASP A 67 7.44 6.43 11.77
C ASP A 67 8.31 5.48 10.93
N ARG A 68 7.68 4.48 10.30
CA ARG A 68 8.35 3.36 9.63
C ARG A 68 8.23 3.35 8.11
N TRP A 69 7.51 4.30 7.49
CA TRP A 69 7.33 4.34 6.04
C TRP A 69 8.65 4.40 5.26
N GLY A 70 9.73 4.88 5.89
CA GLY A 70 11.09 4.91 5.31
C GLY A 70 11.70 3.54 5.05
N GLU A 71 11.16 2.46 5.65
CA GLU A 71 11.56 1.07 5.38
C GLU A 71 11.07 0.57 4.01
N LEU A 72 10.10 1.26 3.41
CA LEU A 72 9.45 0.82 2.17
C LEU A 72 10.28 1.21 0.93
N PRO A 73 10.37 0.31 -0.07
CA PRO A 73 11.03 0.61 -1.32
C PRO A 73 10.31 1.74 -2.06
N LYS A 74 11.07 2.76 -2.49
CA LYS A 74 10.52 3.93 -3.20
C LYS A 74 10.39 3.71 -4.71
N ASP A 75 10.99 2.65 -5.23
CA ASP A 75 11.01 2.28 -6.65
C ASP A 75 9.92 1.26 -7.04
N LYS A 76 9.09 0.83 -6.09
CA LYS A 76 8.09 -0.24 -6.30
C LYS A 76 6.68 0.23 -6.03
N LEU A 77 5.72 -0.40 -6.69
CA LEU A 77 4.31 -0.27 -6.37
C LEU A 77 4.04 -0.94 -5.01
N ILE A 78 3.41 -0.19 -4.09
CA ILE A 78 3.05 -0.68 -2.76
C ILE A 78 1.55 -0.99 -2.77
N ALA A 79 1.20 -2.28 -2.73
CA ALA A 79 -0.18 -2.71 -2.54
C ALA A 79 -0.44 -2.88 -1.05
N VAL A 80 -1.42 -2.16 -0.51
CA VAL A 80 -1.76 -2.21 0.92
C VAL A 80 -2.83 -3.26 1.16
N PHE A 81 -2.68 -4.03 2.24
CA PHE A 81 -3.66 -4.99 2.75
C PHE A 81 -3.96 -4.71 4.24
#